data_AF-A0A3N5WT02-F1
#
_entry.id   AF-A0A3N5WT02-F1
#
_cell.length_a   1.000
_cell.length_b   1.000
_cell.length_c   1.000
_cell.angle_alpha   90.00
_cell.angle_beta   90.00
_cell.angle_gamma   90.00
#
_symmetry.space_group_name_H-M   'P 1'
#
loop_
_entity.id
_entity.type
_entity.pdbx_description
1 polymer ?
#
loop_
_entity_poly.entity_id
_entity_poly.type
_entity_poly.pdbx_seq_one_letter_code
_entity_poly.pdbx_strand_id
1 'polypeptide(L)'
;MSDLQIALVAIGLLVVGGVYAFNLWQERKLRQRLEQAFDGRRDDVLLNPATEPAVTRVEPRLGGEPKSAAEIVMAPAAEGADPVIEFAADIEMNEPVGDAALRELLSQLATFGKPARLLGWDDRAGTWRVLDRSAHGDCRKLQAALQLVNRAGPVHAPQLNGFCDAVRAWAGRHGAQVEIADTAAALDAARELDAFCGEMDVAIGLNVVAQAGAAFPGEQIEAAAVAAGFGLEADGLFHWRMPAA
;
A
#
# COMPACT_ATOMS: atom_id res chain seq x y z
N MET A 1 -6.62 40.67 40.88
CA MET A 1 -6.34 39.31 40.37
C MET A 1 -4.84 39.20 40.22
N SER A 2 -4.22 38.12 40.69
CA SER A 2 -2.75 38.06 40.76
C SER A 2 -2.14 37.93 39.36
N ASP A 3 -1.03 38.62 39.11
CA ASP A 3 -0.29 38.55 37.84
C ASP A 3 0.06 37.12 37.44
N LEU A 4 0.27 36.24 38.43
CA LEU A 4 0.52 34.81 38.24
C LEU A 4 -0.68 34.08 37.61
N GLN A 5 -1.91 34.41 38.04
CA GLN A 5 -3.12 33.80 37.46
C GLN A 5 -3.36 34.28 36.03
N ILE A 6 -3.07 35.56 35.75
CA ILE A 6 -3.18 36.13 34.41
C ILE A 6 -2.16 35.46 33.47
N ALA A 7 -0.91 35.28 33.91
CA ALA A 7 0.12 34.59 33.14
C ALA A 7 -0.24 33.12 32.86
N LEU A 8 -0.81 32.41 33.85
CA LEU A 8 -1.20 31.00 33.70
C LEU A 8 -2.36 30.84 32.69
N VAL A 9 -3.36 31.73 32.76
CA VAL A 9 -4.48 31.73 31.80
C VAL A 9 -4.00 32.06 30.39
N ALA A 10 -3.08 33.00 30.24
CA ALA A 10 -2.50 33.36 28.94
C ALA A 10 -1.75 32.17 28.30
N ILE A 11 -0.95 31.45 29.07
CA ILE A 11 -0.23 30.26 28.59
C ILE A 11 -1.22 29.14 28.22
N GLY A 12 -2.25 28.91 29.04
CA GLY A 12 -3.29 27.93 28.74
C GLY A 12 -4.01 28.19 27.42
N LEU A 13 -4.39 29.44 27.16
CA LEU A 13 -5.02 29.84 25.90
C LEU A 13 -4.06 29.68 24.71
N LEU A 14 -2.77 29.95 24.89
CA LEU A 14 -1.76 29.80 23.84
C LEU A 14 -1.60 28.33 23.45
N VAL A 15 -1.53 27.43 24.43
CA VAL A 15 -1.42 25.98 24.17
C VAL A 15 -2.68 25.44 23.48
N VAL A 16 -3.87 25.79 23.96
CA VAL A 16 -5.14 25.36 23.34
C VAL A 16 -5.27 25.91 21.93
N GLY A 17 -4.93 27.18 21.71
CA GLY A 17 -4.91 27.81 20.40
C GLY A 17 -3.91 27.14 19.45
N GLY A 18 -2.73 26.77 19.95
CA GLY A 18 -1.70 26.06 19.19
C GLY A 18 -2.15 24.67 18.76
N VAL A 19 -2.76 23.89 19.66
CA VAL A 19 -3.31 22.57 19.34
C VAL A 19 -4.45 22.68 18.33
N TYR A 20 -5.33 23.66 18.49
CA TYR A 20 -6.44 23.89 17.56
C TYR A 20 -5.94 24.28 16.16
N ALA A 21 -4.96 25.18 16.08
CA ALA A 21 -4.32 25.56 14.82
C ALA A 21 -3.60 24.38 14.16
N PHE A 22 -2.92 23.55 14.95
CA PHE A 22 -2.27 22.34 14.45
C PHE A 22 -3.28 21.32 13.90
N ASN A 23 -4.41 21.14 14.59
CA ASN A 23 -5.48 20.23 14.15
C ASN A 23 -6.16 20.73 12.86
N LEU A 24 -6.41 22.05 12.75
CA LEU A 24 -6.91 22.69 11.52
C LEU A 24 -5.91 22.56 10.36
N TRP A 25 -4.61 22.59 10.66
CA TRP A 25 -3.58 22.40 9.65
C TRP A 25 -3.51 20.94 9.19
N GLN A 26 -3.71 19.96 10.10
CA GLN A 26 -3.85 18.56 9.74
C GLN A 26 -5.08 18.31 8.86
N GLU A 27 -6.23 18.88 9.19
CA GLU A 27 -7.45 18.77 8.37
C GLU A 27 -7.27 19.40 6.99
N ARG A 28 -6.65 20.58 6.91
CA ARG A 28 -6.37 21.22 5.60
C ARG A 28 -5.39 20.41 4.76
N LYS A 29 -4.35 19.86 5.37
CA LYS A 29 -3.35 19.04 4.65
C LYS A 29 -3.93 17.69 4.20
N LEU A 30 -4.91 17.15 4.93
CA LEU A 30 -5.63 15.94 4.54
C LEU A 30 -6.62 16.21 3.40
N ARG A 31 -7.36 17.34 3.45
CA ARG A 31 -8.22 17.79 2.34
C ARG A 31 -7.43 18.00 1.06
N GLN A 32 -6.22 18.56 1.13
CA GLN A 32 -5.35 18.71 -0.04
C GLN A 32 -4.91 17.37 -0.65
N ARG A 33 -4.75 16.31 0.15
CA ARG A 33 -4.44 14.95 -0.35
C ARG A 33 -5.64 14.28 -1.00
N LEU A 34 -6.86 14.61 -0.56
CA LEU A 34 -8.09 14.17 -1.21
C LEU A 34 -8.34 14.95 -2.51
N GLU A 35 -8.12 16.27 -2.50
CA GLU A 35 -8.20 17.11 -3.70
C GLU A 35 -7.19 16.65 -4.76
N GLN A 36 -5.95 16.33 -4.40
CA GLN A 36 -4.98 15.75 -5.35
C GLN A 36 -5.38 14.38 -5.92
N ALA A 37 -6.19 13.60 -5.20
CA ALA A 37 -6.78 12.36 -5.71
C ALA A 37 -8.03 12.58 -6.59
N PHE A 38 -8.60 13.79 -6.59
CA PHE A 38 -9.77 14.19 -7.39
C PHE A 38 -9.47 15.22 -8.49
N ASP A 39 -8.28 15.86 -8.50
CA ASP A 39 -7.87 16.89 -9.49
C ASP A 39 -7.24 16.30 -10.76
N GLY A 40 -7.08 14.98 -10.80
CA GLY A 40 -6.82 14.25 -12.05
C GLY A 40 -8.07 14.21 -12.91
N ARG A 41 -8.32 15.29 -13.67
CA ARG A 41 -9.26 15.37 -14.82
C ARG A 41 -10.73 15.69 -14.50
N ARG A 42 -10.97 16.91 -14.02
CA ARG A 42 -12.23 17.63 -14.28
C ARG A 42 -11.93 18.94 -14.99
N ASP A 43 -11.86 18.87 -16.32
CA ASP A 43 -12.20 20.05 -17.12
C ASP A 43 -13.68 20.35 -16.83
N ASP A 44 -13.97 21.59 -16.45
CA ASP A 44 -15.22 21.98 -15.78
C ASP A 44 -16.43 21.90 -16.74
N VAL A 45 -17.09 20.74 -16.78
CA VAL A 45 -18.26 20.45 -17.66
C VAL A 45 -19.48 21.31 -17.31
N LEU A 46 -19.52 21.96 -16.14
CA LEU A 46 -20.66 22.80 -15.74
C LEU A 46 -20.51 24.27 -16.18
N LEU A 47 -19.31 24.72 -16.56
CA LEU A 47 -19.06 26.11 -16.93
C LEU A 47 -19.01 26.36 -18.44
N ASN A 48 -18.99 25.31 -19.28
CA ASN A 48 -18.95 25.48 -20.72
C ASN A 48 -20.10 24.75 -21.44
N PRO A 49 -21.23 25.42 -21.74
CA PRO A 49 -22.30 24.85 -22.56
C PRO A 49 -21.97 24.82 -24.06
N ALA A 50 -20.73 25.10 -24.48
CA ALA A 50 -20.36 25.19 -25.88
C ALA A 50 -19.04 24.50 -26.18
N THR A 51 -19.05 23.17 -26.22
CA THR A 51 -18.30 22.32 -27.18
C THR A 51 -18.72 20.88 -26.90
N GLU A 52 -19.46 20.26 -27.82
CA GLU A 52 -19.61 18.81 -27.83
C GLU A 52 -18.34 18.19 -28.43
N PRO A 53 -17.44 17.57 -27.65
CA PRO A 53 -16.59 16.55 -28.23
C PRO A 53 -17.47 15.33 -28.48
N ALA A 54 -17.53 14.89 -29.75
CA ALA A 54 -18.11 13.61 -30.12
C ALA A 54 -17.25 12.46 -29.56
N VAL A 55 -17.28 12.27 -28.24
CA VAL A 55 -16.81 11.05 -27.60
C VAL A 55 -17.97 10.08 -27.72
N THR A 56 -17.84 9.10 -28.61
CA THR A 56 -18.78 7.98 -28.73
C THR A 56 -18.97 7.38 -27.33
N ARG A 57 -20.14 7.67 -26.75
CA ARG A 57 -20.60 7.16 -25.47
C ARG A 57 -20.63 5.63 -25.54
N VAL A 58 -19.68 4.98 -24.90
CA VAL A 58 -19.68 3.53 -24.72
C VAL A 58 -20.60 3.25 -23.53
N GLU A 59 -21.85 2.86 -23.79
CA GLU A 59 -22.75 2.44 -22.73
C GLU A 59 -22.40 1.02 -22.24
N PRO A 60 -22.17 0.81 -20.94
CA PRO A 60 -22.11 -0.53 -20.36
C PRO A 60 -23.48 -1.18 -20.49
N ARG A 61 -23.60 -2.19 -21.36
CA ARG A 61 -24.82 -2.98 -21.50
C ARG A 61 -24.91 -3.99 -20.35
N LEU A 62 -25.79 -3.75 -19.39
CA LEU A 62 -26.13 -4.67 -18.27
C LEU A 62 -26.93 -5.92 -18.71
N GLY A 63 -26.76 -6.40 -19.95
CA GLY A 63 -27.57 -7.49 -20.52
C GLY A 63 -26.81 -8.45 -21.42
N GLY A 64 -25.48 -8.41 -21.46
CA GLY A 64 -24.70 -9.48 -22.03
C GLY A 64 -24.53 -10.58 -20.97
N GLU A 65 -24.69 -11.85 -21.37
CA GLU A 65 -24.19 -12.98 -20.56
C GLU A 65 -22.80 -12.60 -20.05
N PRO A 66 -22.50 -12.79 -18.74
CA PRO A 66 -21.21 -12.43 -18.20
C PRO A 66 -20.17 -13.11 -19.06
N LYS A 67 -19.48 -12.32 -19.89
CA LYS A 67 -18.20 -12.75 -20.45
C LYS A 67 -17.38 -12.95 -19.20
N SER A 68 -17.24 -14.22 -18.82
CA SER A 68 -16.56 -14.71 -17.64
C SER A 68 -15.49 -13.68 -17.31
N ALA A 69 -15.71 -12.95 -16.21
CA ALA A 69 -14.65 -12.18 -15.59
C ALA A 69 -13.52 -13.19 -15.55
N ALA A 70 -12.49 -12.96 -16.36
CA ALA A 70 -11.35 -13.85 -16.40
C ALA A 70 -11.00 -14.02 -14.93
N GLU A 71 -11.17 -15.25 -14.45
CA GLU A 71 -10.90 -15.59 -13.06
C GLU A 71 -9.59 -14.89 -12.77
N ILE A 72 -9.61 -13.94 -11.82
CA ILE A 72 -8.35 -13.41 -11.31
C ILE A 72 -7.75 -14.66 -10.69
N VAL A 73 -6.95 -15.37 -11.48
CA VAL A 73 -6.17 -16.50 -11.04
C VAL A 73 -5.27 -15.85 -10.03
N MET A 74 -5.62 -15.96 -8.76
CA MET A 74 -4.68 -15.73 -7.69
C MET A 74 -3.50 -16.61 -8.05
N ALA A 75 -2.42 -15.97 -8.50
CA ALA A 75 -1.17 -16.65 -8.72
C ALA A 75 -0.91 -17.49 -7.46
N PRO A 76 -0.61 -18.78 -7.61
CA PRO A 76 -0.44 -19.67 -6.47
C PRO A 76 0.52 -19.05 -5.47
N ALA A 77 0.23 -19.27 -4.19
CA ALA A 77 1.02 -18.78 -3.08
C ALA A 77 2.51 -19.13 -3.25
N ALA A 78 3.31 -18.06 -3.42
CA ALA A 78 4.75 -17.94 -3.22
C ALA A 78 5.66 -18.95 -3.97
N GLU A 79 5.96 -18.65 -5.23
CA GLU A 79 7.19 -19.10 -5.91
C GLU A 79 8.46 -18.37 -5.41
N GLY A 80 8.34 -17.58 -4.34
CA GLY A 80 9.41 -16.76 -3.78
C GLY A 80 9.07 -15.28 -3.89
N ALA A 81 10.11 -14.46 -3.96
CA ALA A 81 10.03 -13.04 -4.27
C ALA A 81 9.58 -12.85 -5.72
N ASP A 82 8.68 -11.92 -5.95
CA ASP A 82 8.21 -11.61 -7.29
C ASP A 82 9.27 -10.75 -8.02
N PRO A 83 9.85 -11.24 -9.13
CA PRO A 83 10.95 -10.53 -9.81
C PRO A 83 10.51 -9.22 -10.47
N VAL A 84 9.21 -8.98 -10.64
CA VAL A 84 8.68 -7.74 -11.23
C VAL A 84 8.56 -6.65 -10.19
N ILE A 85 8.12 -6.97 -8.97
CA ILE A 85 7.75 -5.98 -7.95
C ILE A 85 8.66 -5.97 -6.71
N GLU A 86 9.52 -6.99 -6.55
CA GLU A 86 10.40 -7.15 -5.40
C GLU A 86 11.86 -7.34 -5.83
N PHE A 87 12.77 -6.75 -5.07
CA PHE A 87 14.19 -7.03 -5.12
C PHE A 87 14.54 -8.14 -4.13
N ALA A 88 15.04 -9.26 -4.63
CA ALA A 88 15.41 -10.41 -3.83
C ALA A 88 16.90 -10.44 -3.50
N ALA A 89 17.20 -10.79 -2.25
CA ALA A 89 18.51 -11.23 -1.81
C ALA A 89 18.38 -12.67 -1.28
N ASP A 90 19.03 -13.60 -1.97
CA ASP A 90 19.04 -15.01 -1.62
C ASP A 90 20.12 -15.26 -0.57
N ILE A 91 19.74 -15.96 0.49
CA ILE A 91 20.57 -16.20 1.67
C ILE A 91 20.59 -17.70 1.92
N GLU A 92 21.77 -18.31 1.86
CA GLU A 92 21.95 -19.73 2.15
C GLU A 92 22.84 -19.93 3.38
N MET A 93 22.39 -20.80 4.28
CA MET A 93 23.07 -21.16 5.52
C MET A 93 23.43 -22.64 5.54
N ASN A 94 24.60 -22.95 6.12
CA ASN A 94 25.02 -24.34 6.32
C ASN A 94 24.20 -25.03 7.41
N GLU A 95 23.83 -24.28 8.45
CA GLU A 95 22.99 -24.70 9.56
C GLU A 95 21.67 -23.91 9.55
N PRO A 96 20.56 -24.45 10.11
CA PRO A 96 19.32 -23.69 10.24
C PRO A 96 19.56 -22.36 10.98
N VAL A 97 18.96 -21.28 10.48
CA VAL A 97 19.22 -19.91 10.94
C VAL A 97 19.05 -19.70 12.46
N GLY A 98 18.20 -20.49 13.10
CA GLY A 98 17.88 -20.35 14.51
C GLY A 98 17.04 -19.09 14.81
N ASP A 99 16.19 -19.18 15.84
CA ASP A 99 15.14 -18.19 16.08
C ASP A 99 15.67 -16.79 16.44
N ALA A 100 16.85 -16.71 17.07
CA ALA A 100 17.44 -15.44 17.46
C ALA A 100 17.96 -14.65 16.24
N ALA A 101 18.72 -15.31 15.35
CA ALA A 101 19.24 -14.66 14.15
C ALA A 101 18.12 -14.32 13.17
N LEU A 102 17.10 -15.18 13.07
CA LEU A 102 15.91 -14.92 12.26
C LEU A 102 15.18 -13.64 12.72
N ARG A 103 14.94 -13.50 14.04
CA ARG A 103 14.29 -12.31 14.61
C ARG A 103 15.14 -11.05 14.42
N GLU A 104 16.46 -11.17 14.51
CA GLU A 104 17.38 -10.07 14.21
C GLU A 104 17.18 -9.58 12.77
N LEU A 105 17.18 -10.49 11.78
CA LEU A 105 16.99 -10.12 10.37
C LEU A 105 15.63 -9.47 10.14
N LEU A 106 14.55 -10.06 10.68
CA LEU A 106 13.19 -9.50 10.58
C LEU A 106 13.11 -8.08 11.16
N SER A 107 13.81 -7.81 12.27
CA SER A 107 13.84 -6.48 12.87
C SER A 107 14.61 -5.45 12.02
N GLN A 108 15.71 -5.87 11.39
CA GLN A 108 16.49 -5.03 10.48
C GLN A 108 15.67 -4.69 9.23
N LEU A 109 15.03 -5.68 8.62
CA LEU A 109 14.19 -5.50 7.43
C LEU A 109 12.99 -4.56 7.69
N ALA A 110 12.39 -4.61 8.88
CA ALA A 110 11.28 -3.74 9.26
C ALA A 110 11.66 -2.26 9.41
N THR A 111 12.95 -1.93 9.48
CA THR A 111 13.42 -0.54 9.64
C THR A 111 13.52 0.20 8.30
N PHE A 112 13.46 -0.53 7.18
CA PHE A 112 13.50 0.07 5.85
C PHE A 112 12.16 0.73 5.51
N GLY A 113 12.21 1.92 4.91
CA GLY A 113 11.01 2.70 4.55
C GLY A 113 10.12 2.12 3.44
N LYS A 114 10.43 0.92 2.92
CA LYS A 114 9.61 0.17 1.96
C LYS A 114 9.27 -1.19 2.59
N PRO A 115 8.08 -1.74 2.32
CA PRO A 115 7.74 -3.09 2.78
C PRO A 115 8.80 -4.10 2.36
N ALA A 116 9.27 -4.88 3.32
CA ALA A 116 10.20 -5.98 3.12
C ALA A 116 9.61 -7.25 3.73
N ARG A 117 9.76 -8.37 3.02
CA ARG A 117 9.33 -9.70 3.47
C ARG A 117 10.55 -10.60 3.57
N LEU A 118 10.50 -11.53 4.51
CA LEU A 118 11.47 -12.60 4.60
C LEU A 118 10.75 -13.91 4.30
N LEU A 119 11.28 -14.64 3.34
CA LEU A 119 10.77 -15.95 2.94
C LEU A 119 11.77 -17.00 3.40
N GLY A 120 11.28 -18.15 3.84
CA GLY A 120 12.08 -19.32 4.15
C GLY A 120 11.66 -20.49 3.28
N TRP A 121 12.61 -21.25 2.80
CA TRP A 121 12.31 -22.48 2.08
C TRP A 121 11.86 -23.55 3.08
N ASP A 122 10.71 -24.16 2.83
CA ASP A 122 10.27 -25.33 3.56
C ASP A 122 10.66 -26.59 2.78
N ASP A 123 11.68 -27.31 3.26
CA ASP A 123 12.15 -28.56 2.66
C ASP A 123 11.08 -29.67 2.62
N ARG A 124 10.06 -29.61 3.48
CA ARG A 124 8.98 -30.61 3.52
C ARG A 124 7.91 -30.34 2.47
N ALA A 125 7.54 -29.07 2.30
CA ALA A 125 6.52 -28.64 1.35
C ALA A 125 7.08 -28.37 -0.05
N GLY A 126 8.40 -28.11 -0.16
CA GLY A 126 9.04 -27.72 -1.42
C GLY A 126 8.58 -26.34 -1.91
N THR A 127 8.20 -25.46 -0.99
CA THR A 127 7.63 -24.14 -1.29
C THR A 127 8.25 -23.06 -0.39
N TRP A 128 8.25 -21.82 -0.87
CA TRP A 128 8.60 -20.68 -0.04
C TRP A 128 7.45 -20.35 0.93
N ARG A 129 7.79 -20.15 2.21
CA ARG A 129 6.86 -19.65 3.23
C ARG A 129 7.29 -18.28 3.71
N VAL A 130 6.33 -17.37 3.88
CA VAL A 130 6.61 -16.07 4.52
C VAL A 130 6.91 -16.32 5.99
N LEU A 131 8.05 -15.81 6.46
CA LEU A 131 8.45 -15.87 7.86
C LEU A 131 8.02 -14.60 8.56
N ASP A 132 7.19 -14.75 9.58
CA ASP A 132 6.81 -13.67 10.48
C ASP A 132 7.61 -13.75 11.80
N ARG A 133 7.29 -12.88 12.77
CA ARG A 133 7.97 -12.85 14.07
C ARG A 133 7.77 -14.10 14.93
N SER A 134 6.80 -14.94 14.60
CA SER A 134 6.49 -16.21 15.27
C SER A 134 7.07 -17.43 14.54
N ALA A 135 7.65 -17.23 13.35
CA ALA A 135 8.27 -18.30 12.59
C ALA A 135 9.54 -18.83 13.28
N HIS A 136 9.74 -20.14 13.17
CA HIS A 136 10.91 -20.83 13.68
C HIS A 136 12.00 -20.92 12.61
N GLY A 137 13.26 -20.79 13.04
CA GLY A 137 14.48 -20.75 12.25
C GLY A 137 14.93 -22.10 11.69
N ASP A 138 13.98 -22.91 11.21
CA ASP A 138 14.18 -24.30 10.80
C ASP A 138 14.67 -24.42 9.34
N CYS A 139 14.74 -23.28 8.64
CA CYS A 139 15.09 -23.20 7.23
C CYS A 139 16.56 -22.80 7.06
N ARG A 140 17.18 -23.35 6.02
CA ARG A 140 18.56 -23.05 5.61
C ARG A 140 18.64 -22.07 4.45
N LYS A 141 17.60 -22.04 3.63
CA LYS A 141 17.46 -21.08 2.54
C LYS A 141 16.44 -20.03 2.95
N LEU A 142 16.87 -18.79 2.86
CA LEU A 142 16.10 -17.59 3.15
C LEU A 142 16.14 -16.69 1.92
N GLN A 143 15.10 -15.91 1.73
CA GLN A 143 15.07 -14.90 0.70
C GLN A 143 14.49 -13.62 1.30
N ALA A 144 15.30 -12.56 1.33
CA ALA A 144 14.86 -11.25 1.76
C ALA A 144 14.39 -10.48 0.52
N ALA A 145 13.11 -10.08 0.51
CA ALA A 145 12.47 -9.41 -0.61
C ALA A 145 12.08 -7.99 -0.22
N LEU A 146 12.55 -6.98 -0.96
CA LEU A 146 12.23 -5.56 -0.76
C LEU A 146 11.33 -5.06 -1.89
N GLN A 147 10.19 -4.46 -1.56
CA GLN A 147 9.30 -3.91 -2.58
C GLN A 147 9.96 -2.75 -3.36
N LEU A 148 9.98 -2.86 -4.69
CA LEU A 148 10.61 -1.89 -5.60
C LEU A 148 9.84 -0.57 -5.68
N VAL A 149 8.51 -0.61 -5.70
CA VAL A 149 7.66 0.58 -5.89
C VAL A 149 6.46 0.55 -4.95
N ASN A 150 6.09 1.69 -4.40
CA ASN A 150 4.83 1.87 -3.67
C ASN A 150 4.23 3.26 -3.98
N ARG A 151 3.11 3.63 -3.36
CA ARG A 151 2.47 4.94 -3.56
C ARG A 151 3.34 6.16 -3.22
N ALA A 152 4.48 5.96 -2.55
CA ALA A 152 5.46 7.02 -2.26
C ALA A 152 6.59 7.09 -3.31
N GLY A 153 6.54 6.29 -4.38
CA GLY A 153 7.48 6.28 -5.50
C GLY A 153 8.30 4.98 -5.61
N PRO A 154 9.39 4.97 -6.40
CA PRO A 154 10.30 3.84 -6.51
C PRO A 154 11.31 3.78 -5.35
N VAL A 155 11.99 2.65 -5.19
CA VAL A 155 13.14 2.50 -4.30
C VAL A 155 14.31 3.32 -4.85
N HIS A 156 15.07 3.94 -3.95
CA HIS A 156 16.21 4.77 -4.34
C HIS A 156 17.54 4.09 -3.98
N ALA A 157 18.63 4.49 -4.66
CA ALA A 157 19.93 3.86 -4.49
C ALA A 157 20.42 3.79 -3.02
N PRO A 158 20.29 4.84 -2.19
CA PRO A 158 20.72 4.75 -0.79
C PRO A 158 19.91 3.71 0.02
N GLN A 159 18.62 3.55 -0.30
CA GLN A 159 17.74 2.61 0.37
C GLN A 159 18.07 1.16 -0.04
N LEU A 160 18.22 0.92 -1.34
CA LEU A 160 18.55 -0.40 -1.87
C LEU A 160 19.95 -0.86 -1.41
N ASN A 161 20.93 0.05 -1.46
CA ASN A 161 22.29 -0.25 -0.98
C ASN A 161 22.31 -0.50 0.52
N GLY A 162 21.59 0.30 1.31
CA GLY A 162 21.46 0.08 2.75
C GLY A 162 20.82 -1.28 3.08
N PHE A 163 19.84 -1.72 2.29
CA PHE A 163 19.26 -3.05 2.39
C PHE A 163 20.30 -4.14 2.08
N CYS A 164 21.03 -4.01 0.97
CA CYS A 164 22.07 -4.96 0.58
C CYS A 164 23.17 -5.07 1.65
N ASP A 165 23.62 -3.94 2.18
CA ASP A 165 24.64 -3.88 3.22
C ASP A 165 24.16 -4.52 4.52
N ALA A 166 22.91 -4.27 4.92
CA ALA A 166 22.31 -4.89 6.10
C ALA A 166 22.24 -6.42 5.97
N VAL A 167 21.76 -6.92 4.83
CA VAL A 167 21.67 -8.37 4.56
C VAL A 167 23.06 -9.00 4.52
N ARG A 168 24.04 -8.39 3.83
CA ARG A 168 25.44 -8.86 3.81
C ARG A 168 26.07 -8.86 5.20
N ALA A 169 25.84 -7.81 5.99
CA ALA A 169 26.39 -7.70 7.33
C ALA A 169 25.79 -8.75 8.27
N TRP A 170 24.47 -8.99 8.17
CA TRP A 170 23.80 -10.05 8.92
C TRP A 170 24.35 -11.43 8.55
N ALA A 171 24.49 -11.71 7.25
CA ALA A 171 25.02 -12.97 6.79
C ALA A 171 26.47 -13.21 7.22
N GLY A 172 27.31 -12.18 7.19
CA GLY A 172 28.69 -12.26 7.67
C GLY A 172 28.79 -12.57 9.17
N ARG A 173 27.83 -12.10 10.00
CA ARG A 173 27.79 -12.43 11.44
C ARG A 173 27.37 -13.87 11.71
N HIS A 174 26.48 -14.41 10.88
CA HIS A 174 25.85 -15.73 11.08
C HIS A 174 26.42 -16.82 10.17
N GLY A 175 27.50 -16.54 9.43
CA GLY A 175 28.16 -17.51 8.54
C GLY A 175 27.32 -17.92 7.33
N ALA A 176 26.39 -17.07 6.90
CA ALA A 176 25.57 -17.29 5.72
C ALA A 176 26.23 -16.76 4.44
N GLN A 177 25.91 -17.36 3.31
CA GLN A 177 26.24 -16.83 1.98
C GLN A 177 25.06 -16.03 1.45
N VAL A 178 25.34 -14.90 0.79
CA VAL A 178 24.29 -14.06 0.19
C VAL A 178 24.60 -13.86 -1.28
N GLU A 179 23.61 -14.14 -2.10
CA GLU A 179 23.56 -13.75 -3.50
C GLU A 179 22.59 -12.57 -3.64
N ILE A 180 23.07 -11.47 -4.20
CA ILE A 180 22.30 -10.24 -4.38
C ILE A 180 22.27 -9.94 -5.87
N ALA A 181 21.07 -9.77 -6.41
CA ALA A 181 20.85 -9.40 -7.80
C ALA A 181 21.48 -8.03 -8.13
N ASP A 182 21.60 -7.73 -9.42
CA ASP A 182 22.17 -6.47 -9.90
C ASP A 182 21.34 -5.28 -9.39
N THR A 183 21.94 -4.47 -8.51
CA THR A 183 21.29 -3.31 -7.90
C THR A 183 21.07 -2.18 -8.90
N ALA A 184 21.91 -2.05 -9.93
CA ALA A 184 21.72 -1.03 -10.96
C ALA A 184 20.51 -1.37 -11.82
N ALA A 185 20.43 -2.62 -12.30
CA ALA A 185 19.27 -3.12 -13.05
C ALA A 185 17.98 -3.02 -12.23
N ALA A 186 18.02 -3.33 -10.93
CA ALA A 186 16.86 -3.22 -10.04
C ALA A 186 16.38 -1.77 -9.84
N LEU A 187 17.30 -0.80 -9.79
CA LEU A 187 16.94 0.63 -9.72
C LEU A 187 16.29 1.11 -11.01
N ASP A 188 16.77 0.64 -12.16
CA ASP A 188 16.16 0.96 -13.46
C ASP A 188 14.77 0.34 -13.57
N ALA A 189 14.63 -0.95 -13.23
CA ALA A 189 13.34 -1.64 -13.19
C ALA A 189 12.35 -0.96 -12.24
N ALA A 190 12.80 -0.48 -11.07
CA ALA A 190 11.95 0.27 -10.14
C ALA A 190 11.41 1.58 -10.76
N ARG A 191 12.25 2.31 -11.53
CA ARG A 191 11.81 3.54 -12.21
C ARG A 191 10.81 3.25 -13.33
N GLU A 192 11.06 2.20 -14.11
CA GLU A 192 10.15 1.78 -15.17
C GLU A 192 8.80 1.33 -14.60
N LEU A 193 8.82 0.54 -13.51
CA LEU A 193 7.61 0.10 -12.83
C LEU A 193 6.83 1.27 -12.22
N ASP A 194 7.50 2.26 -11.64
CA ASP A 194 6.84 3.46 -11.10
C ASP A 194 6.18 4.29 -12.20
N ALA A 195 6.87 4.50 -13.32
CA ALA A 195 6.31 5.17 -14.49
C ALA A 195 5.09 4.40 -15.04
N PHE A 196 5.21 3.08 -15.16
CA PHE A 196 4.11 2.21 -15.58
C PHE A 196 2.90 2.31 -14.64
N CYS A 197 3.12 2.25 -13.32
CA CYS A 197 2.06 2.42 -12.33
C CYS A 197 1.38 3.79 -12.44
N GLY A 198 2.15 4.85 -12.71
CA GLY A 198 1.60 6.19 -12.94
C GLY A 198 0.76 6.30 -14.22
N GLU A 199 1.14 5.61 -15.29
CA GLU A 199 0.38 5.57 -16.55
C GLU A 199 -0.90 4.74 -16.46
N MET A 200 -0.86 3.66 -15.67
CA MET A 200 -1.94 2.67 -15.56
C MET A 200 -2.81 2.85 -14.32
N ASP A 201 -2.67 3.95 -13.56
CA ASP A 201 -3.52 4.26 -12.41
C ASP A 201 -4.93 4.66 -12.87
N VAL A 202 -5.78 3.66 -13.10
CA VAL A 202 -7.16 3.83 -13.54
C VAL A 202 -8.11 3.66 -12.36
N ALA A 203 -8.72 4.76 -11.92
CA ALA A 203 -9.85 4.72 -11.00
C ALA A 203 -11.16 4.51 -11.79
N ILE A 204 -11.91 3.45 -11.48
CA ILE A 204 -13.25 3.24 -12.03
C ILE A 204 -14.28 3.88 -11.10
N GLY A 205 -14.89 4.98 -11.54
CA GLY A 205 -15.99 5.63 -10.83
C GLY A 205 -17.34 5.18 -11.37
N LEU A 206 -18.18 4.61 -10.52
CA LEU A 206 -19.57 4.26 -10.84
C LEU A 206 -20.51 5.15 -10.01
N ASN A 207 -21.41 5.86 -10.69
CA ASN A 207 -22.41 6.70 -10.04
C ASN A 207 -23.79 6.09 -10.23
N VAL A 208 -24.49 5.85 -9.12
CA VAL A 208 -25.89 5.42 -9.14
C VAL A 208 -26.76 6.65 -8.97
N VAL A 209 -27.53 6.99 -10.00
CA VAL A 209 -28.39 8.20 -10.02
C VAL A 209 -29.85 7.77 -10.01
N ALA A 210 -30.65 8.42 -9.16
CA ALA A 210 -32.09 8.17 -9.11
C ALA A 210 -32.75 8.68 -10.42
N GLN A 211 -33.85 8.04 -10.82
CA GLN A 211 -34.63 8.51 -11.96
C GLN A 211 -35.20 9.92 -11.67
N ALA A 212 -35.47 10.70 -12.73
CA ALA A 212 -35.90 12.08 -12.60
C ALA A 212 -37.12 12.23 -11.66
N GLY A 213 -36.96 13.01 -10.59
CA GLY A 213 -37.99 13.25 -9.57
C GLY A 213 -38.01 12.26 -8.41
N ALA A 214 -37.18 11.21 -8.43
CA ALA A 214 -36.99 10.29 -7.32
C ALA A 214 -35.71 10.60 -6.53
N ALA A 215 -35.68 10.24 -5.26
CA ALA A 215 -34.50 10.27 -4.41
C ALA A 215 -34.32 8.90 -3.76
N PHE A 216 -33.06 8.48 -3.55
CA PHE A 216 -32.76 7.31 -2.75
C PHE A 216 -32.86 7.67 -1.26
N PRO A 217 -33.74 7.03 -0.48
CA PRO A 217 -33.75 7.20 0.97
C PRO A 217 -32.44 6.65 1.56
N GLY A 218 -31.82 7.39 2.48
CA GLY A 218 -30.52 7.02 3.06
C GLY A 218 -30.52 5.62 3.69
N GLU A 219 -31.61 5.25 4.38
CA GLU A 219 -31.78 3.92 5.00
C GLU A 219 -31.74 2.78 3.97
N GLN A 220 -32.23 3.01 2.74
CA GLN A 220 -32.19 2.00 1.67
C GLN A 220 -30.78 1.86 1.09
N ILE A 221 -30.02 2.96 1.02
CA ILE A 221 -28.61 2.93 0.58
C ILE A 221 -27.79 2.15 1.60
N GLU A 222 -27.98 2.43 2.89
CA GLU A 222 -27.30 1.71 3.98
C GLU A 222 -27.65 0.21 3.95
N ALA A 223 -28.94 -0.13 3.89
CA ALA A 223 -29.36 -1.52 3.84
C ALA A 223 -28.78 -2.27 2.62
N ALA A 224 -28.75 -1.63 1.45
CA ALA A 224 -28.16 -2.22 0.24
C ALA A 224 -26.64 -2.38 0.33
N ALA A 225 -25.93 -1.38 0.88
CA ALA A 225 -24.48 -1.43 1.05
C ALA A 225 -24.06 -2.55 2.03
N VAL A 226 -24.75 -2.66 3.17
CA VAL A 226 -24.50 -3.72 4.17
C VAL A 226 -24.81 -5.10 3.59
N ALA A 227 -25.91 -5.25 2.85
CA ALA A 227 -26.24 -6.51 2.18
C ALA A 227 -25.19 -6.93 1.14
N ALA A 228 -24.52 -5.97 0.51
CA ALA A 228 -23.41 -6.20 -0.44
C ALA A 228 -22.05 -6.41 0.26
N GLY A 229 -22.00 -6.41 1.60
CA GLY A 229 -20.79 -6.64 2.38
C GLY A 229 -19.92 -5.39 2.58
N PHE A 230 -20.46 -4.19 2.36
CA PHE A 230 -19.78 -2.94 2.70
C PHE A 230 -20.00 -2.61 4.18
N GLY A 231 -18.97 -2.08 4.84
CA GLY A 231 -19.04 -1.56 6.20
C GLY A 231 -18.96 -0.04 6.22
N LEU A 232 -19.74 0.60 7.10
CA LEU A 232 -19.60 2.03 7.37
C LEU A 232 -18.34 2.28 8.21
N GLU A 233 -17.42 3.10 7.71
CA GLU A 233 -16.18 3.47 8.43
C GLU A 233 -16.29 4.85 9.11
N ALA A 234 -15.28 5.19 9.92
CA ALA A 234 -15.24 6.43 10.69
C ALA A 234 -15.19 7.72 9.84
N ASP A 235 -14.89 7.59 8.55
CA ASP A 235 -14.94 8.66 7.56
C ASP A 235 -16.37 8.94 7.04
N GLY A 236 -17.36 8.15 7.46
CA GLY A 236 -18.75 8.27 7.05
C GLY A 236 -19.05 7.68 5.66
N LEU A 237 -18.12 6.91 5.09
CA LEU A 237 -18.29 6.23 3.81
C LEU A 237 -18.42 4.71 4.00
N PHE A 238 -19.07 4.06 3.03
CA PHE A 238 -19.17 2.61 2.96
C PHE A 238 -17.97 2.04 2.22
N HIS A 239 -17.20 1.18 2.86
CA HIS A 239 -16.02 0.53 2.29
C HIS A 239 -16.25 -0.98 2.18
N TRP A 240 -15.82 -1.54 1.06
CA TRP A 240 -15.74 -2.99 0.89
C TRP A 240 -14.30 -3.44 1.12
N ARG A 241 -14.09 -4.33 2.08
CA ARG A 241 -12.79 -4.96 2.34
C ARG A 241 -12.94 -6.45 2.11
N MET A 242 -11.99 -7.06 1.41
CA MET A 242 -11.96 -8.52 1.33
C MET A 242 -11.87 -9.10 2.75
N PRO A 243 -12.70 -10.08 3.11
CA PRO A 243 -12.52 -10.82 4.35
C PRO A 243 -11.15 -11.51 4.29
N ALA A 244 -10.35 -11.37 5.35
CA ALA A 244 -9.11 -12.11 5.49
C ALA A 244 -9.44 -13.61 5.49
N ALA A 245 -8.85 -14.35 4.56
CA ALA A 245 -8.94 -15.82 4.50
C ALA A 245 -8.17 -16.47 5.65
#